data_AF-A0A839TEY3-F1
#
_entry.id   AF-A0A839TEY3-F1
#
_cell.length_a   1.000
_cell.length_b   1.000
_cell.length_c   1.000
_cell.angle_alpha   90.00
_cell.angle_beta   90.00
_cell.angle_gamma   90.00
#
_symmetry.space_group_name_H-M   'P 1'
#
loop_
_entity.id
_entity.type
_entity.pdbx_description
1 polymer ?
#
loop_
_entity_poly.entity_id
_entity_poly.type
_entity_poly.pdbx_seq_one_letter_code
_entity_poly.pdbx_strand_id
1 'polypeptide(L)'
;MYQFIQDSIIVGEGYIDRELVPAILSFFTLLFIFISMFWMDISLSLVIMACGLITVLLTALTGARVKSVEKKYVDIRSESAGYLQESLENIRTIRLFGGSDKEFKVWNDWLALDRLYWMKRRLIGDFNEKGILILFQSLCLSIVILYGYIKIRHGVLNIGSIVAFLAYVLWCFNRFRVYKGCNWVRKESRLSSTQYIAFLTLRQKIQVP
;
A
#
# COMPACT_ATOMS: atom_id res chain seq x y z
N MET A 1 -30.00 -1.31 -14.55
CA MET A 1 -30.28 -0.08 -13.77
C MET A 1 -29.73 -0.18 -12.34
N TYR A 2 -30.06 -1.22 -11.57
CA TYR A 2 -29.51 -1.43 -10.21
C TYR A 2 -27.97 -1.55 -10.13
N GLN A 3 -27.33 -2.25 -11.08
CA GLN A 3 -25.86 -2.35 -11.14
C GLN A 3 -25.16 -0.99 -11.35
N PHE A 4 -25.75 -0.10 -12.16
CA PHE A 4 -25.19 1.23 -12.44
C PHE A 4 -25.29 2.17 -11.22
N ILE A 5 -26.35 2.00 -10.42
CA ILE A 5 -26.53 2.74 -9.16
C ILE A 5 -25.52 2.23 -8.12
N GLN A 6 -25.31 0.91 -8.01
CA GLN A 6 -24.27 0.34 -7.14
C GLN A 6 -22.87 0.81 -7.53
N ASP A 7 -22.52 0.79 -8.82
CA ASP A 7 -21.20 1.25 -9.28
C ASP A 7 -21.00 2.75 -8.99
N SER A 8 -22.04 3.57 -9.11
CA SER A 8 -21.95 5.00 -8.77
C SER A 8 -21.77 5.28 -7.27
N ILE A 9 -22.39 4.48 -6.40
CA ILE A 9 -22.26 4.59 -4.94
C ILE A 9 -20.88 4.08 -4.49
N ILE A 10 -20.42 2.93 -5.01
CA ILE A 10 -19.12 2.34 -4.65
C ILE A 10 -17.96 3.22 -5.11
N VAL A 11 -18.06 3.81 -6.31
CA VAL A 11 -17.04 4.73 -6.82
C VAL A 11 -17.11 6.07 -6.08
N GLY A 12 -18.30 6.60 -5.82
CA GLY A 12 -18.50 7.88 -5.10
C GLY A 12 -18.06 7.83 -3.64
N GLU A 13 -18.63 6.93 -2.84
CA GLU A 13 -18.28 6.77 -1.42
C GLU A 13 -16.85 6.26 -1.27
N GLY A 14 -16.43 5.32 -2.13
CA GLY A 14 -15.08 4.75 -2.09
C GLY A 14 -13.96 5.76 -2.35
N TYR A 15 -14.13 6.67 -3.32
CA TYR A 15 -13.12 7.70 -3.60
C TYR A 15 -13.11 8.82 -2.57
N ILE A 16 -14.29 9.29 -2.18
CA ILE A 16 -14.41 10.45 -1.29
C ILE A 16 -13.92 10.07 0.11
N ASP A 17 -14.41 8.97 0.67
CA ASP A 17 -14.12 8.61 2.06
C ASP A 17 -12.75 7.96 2.26
N ARG A 18 -12.25 7.19 1.27
CA ARG A 18 -10.97 6.48 1.42
C ARG A 18 -9.77 7.22 0.86
N GLU A 19 -9.97 8.11 -0.11
CA GLU A 19 -8.85 8.80 -0.77
C GLU A 19 -8.82 10.30 -0.52
N LEU A 20 -9.93 11.00 -0.76
CA LEU A 20 -9.97 12.48 -0.74
C LEU A 20 -9.97 13.04 0.68
N VAL A 21 -10.88 12.56 1.53
CA VAL A 21 -11.00 13.01 2.92
C VAL A 21 -9.70 12.78 3.69
N PRO A 22 -9.07 11.58 3.65
CA PRO A 22 -7.78 11.37 4.28
C PRO A 22 -6.67 12.19 3.62
N ALA A 23 -6.61 12.35 2.30
CA ALA A 23 -5.55 13.15 1.70
C ALA A 23 -5.56 14.60 2.21
N ILE A 24 -6.73 15.23 2.22
CA ILE A 24 -6.92 16.61 2.70
C ILE A 24 -6.60 16.72 4.19
N LEU A 25 -7.17 15.84 5.02
CA LEU A 25 -6.86 15.82 6.45
C LEU A 25 -5.36 15.62 6.70
N SER A 26 -4.68 14.78 5.91
CA SER A 26 -3.23 14.57 6.02
C SER A 26 -2.46 15.85 5.85
N PHE A 27 -2.84 16.60 4.81
CA PHE A 27 -2.19 17.83 4.43
C PHE A 27 -2.36 18.89 5.53
N PHE A 28 -3.58 19.09 6.02
CA PHE A 28 -3.85 20.00 7.13
C PHE A 28 -3.13 19.59 8.41
N THR A 29 -3.13 18.31 8.78
CA THR A 29 -2.42 17.84 9.98
C THR A 29 -0.91 18.04 9.85
N LEU A 30 -0.32 17.72 8.69
CA LEU A 30 1.11 17.94 8.44
C LEU A 30 1.46 19.43 8.55
N LEU A 31 0.64 20.30 7.97
CA LEU A 31 0.82 21.74 8.00
C LEU A 31 0.72 22.28 9.44
N PHE A 32 -0.26 21.79 10.22
CA PHE A 32 -0.42 22.14 11.63
C PHE A 32 0.79 21.70 12.48
N ILE A 33 1.27 20.46 12.28
CA ILE A 33 2.48 19.97 12.93
C ILE A 33 3.67 20.88 12.59
N PHE A 34 3.86 21.20 11.31
CA PHE A 34 4.97 22.06 10.88
C PHE A 34 4.97 23.43 11.55
N ILE A 35 3.80 24.09 11.58
CA ILE A 35 3.63 25.39 12.23
C ILE A 35 3.93 25.29 13.73
N SER A 36 3.35 24.28 14.40
CA SER A 36 3.54 24.08 15.84
C SER A 36 5.01 23.84 16.21
N MET A 37 5.75 23.15 15.34
CA MET A 37 7.17 22.86 15.56
C MET A 37 8.06 24.07 15.36
N PHE A 38 7.76 24.90 14.35
CA PHE A 38 8.48 26.15 14.12
C PHE A 38 8.28 27.16 15.25
N TRP A 39 7.11 27.16 15.88
CA TRP A 39 6.81 28.04 17.01
C TRP A 39 7.55 27.65 18.30
N MET A 40 7.84 26.37 18.51
CA MET A 40 8.56 25.93 19.71
C MET A 40 10.06 26.15 19.59
N ASP A 41 10.71 25.52 18.60
CA ASP A 41 12.17 25.54 18.54
C ASP A 41 12.71 25.07 17.17
N ILE A 42 13.43 25.96 16.48
CA ILE A 42 13.91 25.74 15.10
C ILE A 42 14.94 24.61 15.01
N SER A 43 15.83 24.44 16.00
CA SER A 43 16.88 23.41 15.94
C SER A 43 16.32 21.99 16.00
N LEU A 44 15.30 21.75 16.85
CA LEU A 44 14.63 20.45 16.96
C LEU A 44 13.73 20.17 15.76
N SER A 45 13.09 21.23 15.23
CA SER A 45 12.30 21.16 14.01
C SER A 45 13.13 20.68 12.82
N LEU A 46 14.35 21.21 12.62
CA LEU A 46 15.24 20.80 11.54
C LEU A 46 15.64 19.31 11.59
N VAL A 47 15.90 18.77 12.79
CA VAL A 47 16.25 17.35 12.97
C VAL A 47 15.08 16.46 12.56
N ILE A 48 13.87 16.82 12.97
CA ILE A 48 12.65 16.06 12.65
C ILE A 48 12.29 16.21 11.17
N MET A 49 12.49 17.41 10.59
CA MET A 49 12.33 17.66 9.16
C MET A 49 13.31 16.81 8.34
N ALA A 50 14.58 16.72 8.75
CA ALA A 50 15.57 15.86 8.09
C ALA A 50 15.19 14.38 8.19
N CYS A 51 14.76 13.91 9.37
CA CYS A 51 14.26 12.54 9.53
C CYS A 51 13.04 12.27 8.64
N GLY A 52 12.09 13.21 8.57
CA GLY A 52 10.94 13.14 7.68
C GLY A 52 11.35 13.05 6.21
N LEU A 53 12.26 13.91 5.75
CA LEU A 53 12.76 13.91 4.37
C LEU A 53 13.40 12.57 4.00
N ILE A 54 14.23 12.02 4.90
CA ILE A 54 14.88 10.71 4.72
C ILE A 54 13.84 9.60 4.58
N THR A 55 12.79 9.61 5.40
CA THR A 55 11.72 8.59 5.31
C THR A 55 10.95 8.66 4.00
N VAL A 56 10.72 9.87 3.46
CA VAL A 56 10.10 10.08 2.15
C VAL A 56 10.99 9.55 1.04
N LEU A 57 12.29 9.87 1.07
CA LEU A 57 13.25 9.41 0.07
C LEU A 57 13.34 7.88 0.03
N LEU A 58 13.46 7.23 1.18
CA LEU A 58 13.49 5.76 1.28
C LEU A 58 12.21 5.11 0.77
N THR A 59 11.07 5.75 1.02
CA THR A 59 9.78 5.33 0.48
C THR A 59 9.76 5.39 -1.04
N ALA A 60 10.20 6.50 -1.62
CA ALA A 60 10.21 6.72 -3.05
C ALA A 60 11.13 5.72 -3.76
N LEU A 61 12.34 5.48 -3.21
CA LEU A 61 13.33 4.60 -3.80
C LEU A 61 12.84 3.13 -3.87
N THR A 62 12.21 2.66 -2.79
CA THR A 62 11.82 1.25 -2.69
C THR A 62 10.43 0.99 -3.28
N GLY A 63 9.63 2.04 -3.53
CA GLY A 63 8.33 1.94 -4.19
C GLY A 63 8.39 1.37 -5.61
N ALA A 64 9.44 1.65 -6.37
CA ALA A 64 9.60 1.14 -7.73
C ALA A 64 9.81 -0.37 -7.79
N ARG A 65 10.63 -0.93 -6.88
CA ARG A 65 10.90 -2.38 -6.81
C ARG A 65 9.66 -3.16 -6.41
N VAL A 66 8.94 -2.66 -5.42
CA VAL A 66 7.66 -3.23 -4.97
C VAL A 66 6.67 -3.29 -6.13
N LYS A 67 6.51 -2.19 -6.88
CA LYS A 67 5.57 -2.12 -8.01
C LYS A 67 5.87 -3.18 -9.09
N SER A 68 7.14 -3.47 -9.35
CA SER A 68 7.55 -4.51 -10.30
C SER A 68 7.17 -5.92 -9.85
N VAL A 69 7.38 -6.23 -8.56
CA VAL A 69 7.02 -7.54 -7.97
C VAL A 69 5.50 -7.73 -7.94
N GLU A 70 4.76 -6.67 -7.60
CA GLU A 70 3.30 -6.72 -7.64
C GLU A 70 2.78 -6.97 -9.05
N LYS A 71 3.34 -6.29 -10.07
CA LYS A 71 2.91 -6.49 -11.46
C LYS A 71 3.11 -7.95 -11.87
N LYS A 72 4.28 -8.53 -11.59
CA LYS A 72 4.55 -9.95 -11.89
C LYS A 72 3.60 -10.90 -11.16
N TYR A 73 3.25 -10.61 -9.92
CA TYR A 73 2.27 -11.42 -9.17
C TYR A 73 0.88 -11.38 -9.82
N VAL A 74 0.42 -10.19 -10.24
CA VAL A 74 -0.85 -10.02 -10.96
C VAL A 74 -0.83 -10.75 -12.30
N ASP A 75 0.26 -10.61 -13.07
CA ASP A 75 0.39 -11.24 -14.38
C ASP A 75 0.27 -12.77 -14.26
N ILE A 76 1.03 -13.40 -13.35
CA ILE A 76 0.99 -14.85 -13.09
C ILE A 76 -0.39 -15.31 -12.59
N ARG A 77 -1.02 -14.51 -11.74
CA ARG A 77 -2.38 -14.80 -11.25
C ARG A 77 -3.42 -14.71 -12.37
N SER A 78 -3.26 -13.79 -13.30
CA SER A 78 -4.15 -13.64 -14.46
C SER A 78 -3.97 -14.78 -15.46
N GLU A 79 -2.73 -15.20 -15.71
CA GLU A 79 -2.40 -16.28 -16.63
C GLU A 79 -2.91 -17.64 -16.11
N SER A 80 -2.68 -17.93 -14.83
CA SER A 80 -3.20 -19.14 -14.18
C SER A 80 -4.74 -19.18 -14.14
N ALA A 81 -5.40 -18.04 -13.93
CA ALA A 81 -6.86 -17.95 -14.01
C ALA A 81 -7.39 -18.16 -15.44
N GLY A 82 -6.70 -17.62 -16.45
CA GLY A 82 -7.03 -17.82 -17.86
C GLY A 82 -6.90 -19.29 -18.28
N TYR A 83 -5.80 -19.95 -17.89
CA TYR A 83 -5.59 -21.38 -18.13
C TYR A 83 -6.68 -22.23 -17.46
N LEU A 84 -7.02 -21.93 -16.20
CA LEU A 84 -8.14 -22.59 -15.50
C LEU A 84 -9.46 -22.48 -16.28
N GLN A 85 -9.76 -21.27 -16.77
CA GLN A 85 -11.00 -21.02 -17.49
C GLN A 85 -11.05 -21.81 -18.80
N GLU A 86 -9.96 -21.84 -19.56
CA GLU A 86 -9.84 -22.63 -20.78
C GLU A 86 -9.96 -24.15 -20.51
N SER A 87 -9.31 -24.65 -19.46
CA SER A 87 -9.42 -26.06 -19.05
C SER A 87 -10.84 -26.41 -18.60
N LEU A 88 -11.58 -25.49 -17.99
CA LEU A 88 -12.98 -25.68 -17.60
C LEU A 88 -13.92 -25.69 -18.82
N GLU A 89 -13.71 -24.78 -19.77
CA GLU A 89 -14.48 -24.74 -21.02
C GLU A 89 -14.27 -26.03 -21.84
N ASN A 90 -13.05 -26.58 -21.83
CA ASN A 90 -12.69 -27.80 -22.55
C ASN A 90 -12.73 -29.09 -21.71
N ILE A 91 -13.32 -29.06 -20.50
CA ILE A 91 -13.28 -30.19 -19.55
C ILE A 91 -13.88 -31.49 -20.10
N ARG A 92 -14.87 -31.38 -20.98
CA ARG A 92 -15.50 -32.54 -21.64
C ARG A 92 -14.52 -33.23 -22.57
N THR A 93 -13.75 -32.47 -23.33
CA THR A 93 -12.71 -32.97 -24.25
C THR A 93 -11.59 -33.66 -23.47
N ILE A 94 -11.10 -33.02 -22.40
CA ILE A 94 -10.03 -33.55 -21.55
C ILE A 94 -10.44 -34.91 -20.95
N ARG A 95 -11.70 -35.03 -20.50
CA ARG A 95 -12.24 -36.28 -19.94
C ARG A 95 -12.38 -37.38 -21.00
N LEU A 96 -12.78 -37.04 -22.22
CA LEU A 96 -12.92 -38.00 -23.33
C LEU A 96 -11.58 -38.63 -23.74
N PHE A 97 -10.49 -37.87 -23.65
CA PHE A 97 -9.13 -38.37 -23.95
C PHE A 97 -8.38 -38.93 -22.72
N GLY A 98 -9.02 -39.00 -21.54
CA GLY A 98 -8.38 -39.49 -20.31
C GLY A 98 -7.22 -38.61 -19.81
N GLY A 99 -7.19 -37.33 -20.18
CA GLY A 99 -6.09 -36.40 -19.90
C GLY A 99 -6.09 -35.75 -18.51
N SER A 100 -7.08 -36.05 -17.65
CA SER A 100 -7.31 -35.34 -16.38
C SER A 100 -6.10 -35.34 -15.45
N ASP A 101 -5.35 -36.44 -15.37
CA ASP A 101 -4.17 -36.54 -14.50
C ASP A 101 -3.00 -35.66 -14.99
N LYS A 102 -2.90 -35.42 -16.30
CA LYS A 102 -1.88 -34.54 -16.88
C LYS A 102 -2.20 -33.08 -16.57
N GLU A 103 -3.45 -32.67 -16.77
CA GLU A 103 -3.92 -31.31 -16.46
C GLU A 103 -3.80 -31.00 -14.96
N PHE A 104 -4.07 -31.98 -14.09
CA PHE A 104 -3.92 -31.80 -12.65
C PHE A 104 -2.46 -31.54 -12.22
N LYS A 105 -1.48 -32.16 -12.90
CA LYS A 105 -0.05 -31.88 -12.67
C LYS A 105 0.32 -30.47 -13.08
N VAL A 106 -0.09 -30.04 -14.28
CA VAL A 106 0.15 -28.67 -14.77
C VAL A 106 -0.49 -27.63 -13.85
N TRP A 107 -1.71 -27.92 -13.36
CA TRP A 107 -2.37 -27.07 -12.38
C TRP A 107 -1.60 -26.96 -11.06
N ASN A 108 -1.06 -28.07 -10.56
CA ASN A 108 -0.23 -28.07 -9.35
C ASN A 108 1.06 -27.23 -9.52
N ASP A 109 1.67 -27.27 -10.70
CA ASP A 109 2.85 -26.44 -11.01
C ASP A 109 2.50 -24.94 -11.01
N TRP A 110 1.33 -24.57 -11.56
CA TRP A 110 0.80 -23.21 -11.47
C TRP A 110 0.54 -22.78 -10.02
N LEU A 111 -0.01 -23.65 -9.17
CA LEU A 111 -0.20 -23.37 -7.74
C LEU A 111 1.13 -23.17 -7.00
N ALA A 112 2.14 -23.97 -7.33
CA ALA A 112 3.46 -23.84 -6.74
C ALA A 112 4.10 -22.49 -7.12
N LEU A 113 3.97 -22.08 -8.38
CA LEU A 113 4.40 -20.77 -8.85
C LEU A 113 3.65 -19.63 -8.14
N ASP A 114 2.31 -19.66 -8.10
CA ASP A 114 1.50 -18.65 -7.42
C ASP A 114 1.91 -18.50 -5.94
N ARG A 115 2.13 -19.64 -5.24
CA ARG A 115 2.59 -19.64 -3.84
C ARG A 115 3.97 -19.00 -3.69
N LEU A 116 4.93 -19.33 -4.56
CA LEU A 116 6.27 -18.74 -4.53
C LEU A 116 6.23 -17.22 -4.75
N TYR A 117 5.45 -16.75 -5.71
CA TYR A 117 5.32 -15.32 -5.99
C TYR A 117 4.51 -14.58 -4.92
N TRP A 118 3.51 -15.23 -4.32
CA TRP A 118 2.79 -14.71 -3.16
C TRP A 118 3.73 -14.51 -1.96
N MET A 119 4.57 -15.51 -1.64
CA MET A 119 5.56 -15.38 -0.57
C MET A 119 6.59 -14.28 -0.87
N LYS A 120 7.11 -14.21 -2.10
CA LYS A 120 8.03 -13.13 -2.51
C LYS A 120 7.38 -11.74 -2.39
N ARG A 121 6.12 -11.60 -2.82
CA ARG A 121 5.34 -10.36 -2.63
C ARG A 121 5.19 -10.03 -1.16
N ARG A 122 4.83 -11.00 -0.33
CA ARG A 122 4.62 -10.82 1.11
C ARG A 122 5.89 -10.35 1.80
N LEU A 123 7.01 -11.03 1.56
CA LEU A 123 8.31 -10.68 2.16
C LEU A 123 8.77 -9.28 1.74
N ILE A 124 8.74 -8.97 0.45
CA ILE A 124 9.22 -7.68 -0.07
C ILE A 124 8.26 -6.54 0.34
N GLY A 125 6.96 -6.81 0.37
CA GLY A 125 5.93 -5.87 0.82
C GLY A 125 6.05 -5.55 2.30
N ASP A 126 5.99 -6.57 3.18
CA ASP A 126 6.02 -6.38 4.63
C ASP A 126 7.33 -5.75 5.11
N PHE A 127 8.48 -6.15 4.53
CA PHE A 127 9.79 -5.63 4.94
C PHE A 127 9.94 -4.13 4.61
N ASN A 128 9.44 -3.73 3.45
CA ASN A 128 9.57 -2.35 2.98
C ASN A 128 8.49 -1.41 3.54
N GLU A 129 7.27 -1.91 3.74
CA GLU A 129 6.19 -1.13 4.33
C GLU A 129 6.38 -0.92 5.83
N LYS A 130 6.67 -1.99 6.58
CA LYS A 130 6.66 -1.95 8.04
C LYS A 130 8.07 -1.88 8.61
N GLY A 131 8.99 -2.70 8.11
CA GLY A 131 10.34 -2.81 8.65
C GLY A 131 11.11 -1.49 8.63
N ILE A 132 11.30 -0.91 7.43
CA ILE A 132 12.06 0.34 7.27
C ILE A 132 11.43 1.48 8.07
N LEU A 133 10.09 1.64 8.02
CA LEU A 133 9.42 2.76 8.66
C LEU A 133 9.54 2.71 10.18
N ILE A 134 9.35 1.52 10.77
CA ILE A 134 9.42 1.34 12.23
C ILE A 134 10.85 1.57 12.74
N LEU A 135 11.87 1.08 12.03
CA LEU A 135 13.27 1.31 12.37
C LEU A 135 13.65 2.80 12.34
N PHE A 136 13.21 3.51 11.30
CA PHE A 136 13.49 4.95 11.22
C PHE A 136 12.69 5.76 12.25
N GLN A 137 11.46 5.34 12.54
CA GLN A 137 10.64 5.96 13.58
C GLN A 137 11.30 5.83 14.95
N SER A 138 11.78 4.65 15.32
CA SER A 138 12.45 4.43 16.60
C SER A 138 13.78 5.18 16.71
N LEU A 139 14.56 5.23 15.63
CA LEU A 139 15.77 6.06 15.56
C LEU A 139 15.46 7.55 15.75
N CYS A 140 14.45 8.06 15.06
CA CYS A 140 14.03 9.45 15.18
C CYS A 140 13.58 9.80 16.61
N LEU A 141 12.75 8.94 17.22
CA LEU A 141 12.33 9.11 18.61
C LEU A 141 13.53 9.12 19.57
N SER A 142 14.49 8.21 19.38
CA SER A 142 15.71 8.15 20.20
C SER A 142 16.54 9.45 20.11
N ILE A 143 16.73 9.97 18.89
CA ILE A 143 17.44 11.24 18.65
C ILE A 143 16.71 12.40 19.33
N VAL A 144 15.38 12.47 19.22
CA VAL A 144 14.58 13.53 19.85
C VAL A 144 14.69 13.49 21.37
N ILE A 145 14.72 12.31 21.98
CA ILE A 145 14.90 12.17 23.43
C ILE A 145 16.29 12.68 23.85
N LEU A 146 17.34 12.27 23.15
CA LEU A 146 18.73 12.67 23.44
C LEU A 146 18.92 14.18 23.32
N TYR A 147 18.49 14.77 22.20
CA TYR A 147 18.60 16.22 21.98
C TYR A 147 17.66 17.04 22.88
N GLY A 148 16.45 16.52 23.14
CA GLY A 148 15.51 17.13 24.07
C GLY A 148 16.11 17.22 25.48
N TYR A 149 16.74 16.14 25.95
CA TYR A 149 17.41 16.13 27.25
C TYR A 149 18.50 17.20 27.36
N ILE A 150 19.36 17.34 26.34
CA ILE A 150 20.43 18.36 26.33
C ILE A 150 19.82 19.77 26.40
N LYS A 151 18.73 20.04 25.68
CA LYS A 151 18.10 21.37 25.72
C LYS A 151 17.36 21.69 27.02
N ILE A 152 16.81 20.69 27.73
CA ILE A 152 16.27 20.91 29.09
C ILE A 152 17.39 21.38 30.02
N ARG A 153 18.57 20.77 29.94
CA ARG A 153 19.72 21.12 30.78
C ARG A 153 20.19 22.56 30.57
N HIS A 154 20.00 23.11 29.37
CA HIS A 154 20.28 24.50 29.05
C HIS A 154 19.14 25.48 29.43
N GLY A 155 18.02 24.99 29.95
CA GLY A 155 16.89 25.83 30.40
C GLY A 155 16.07 26.46 29.28
N VAL A 156 16.30 26.08 28.02
CA VAL A 156 15.62 26.66 26.85
C VAL A 156 14.23 26.03 26.64
N LEU A 157 14.03 24.79 27.08
CA LEU A 157 12.80 24.02 26.88
C LEU A 157 12.31 23.38 28.18
N ASN A 158 10.98 23.35 28.32
CA ASN A 158 10.30 22.62 29.38
C ASN A 158 10.13 21.14 29.02
N ILE A 159 9.91 20.31 30.04
CA ILE A 159 9.59 18.89 29.86
C ILE A 159 8.35 18.69 28.99
N GLY A 160 7.33 19.56 29.15
CA GLY A 160 6.09 19.50 28.36
C GLY A 160 6.30 19.66 26.85
N SER A 161 7.23 20.52 26.43
CA SER A 161 7.55 20.68 25.01
C SER A 161 8.16 19.42 24.40
N ILE A 162 8.94 18.65 25.15
CA ILE A 162 9.53 17.39 24.64
C ILE A 162 8.47 16.30 24.49
N VAL A 163 7.54 16.21 25.44
CA VAL A 163 6.40 15.29 25.31
C VAL A 163 5.58 15.65 24.08
N ALA A 164 5.36 16.94 23.81
CA ALA A 164 4.71 17.40 22.59
C ALA A 164 5.51 17.01 21.33
N PHE A 165 6.83 17.19 21.33
CA PHE A 165 7.70 16.76 20.21
C PHE A 165 7.61 15.26 19.94
N LEU A 166 7.62 14.42 20.98
CA LEU A 166 7.44 12.98 20.84
C LEU A 166 6.09 12.63 20.20
N ALA A 167 5.01 13.28 20.64
CA ALA A 167 3.69 13.10 20.06
C ALA A 167 3.64 13.52 18.59
N TYR A 168 4.25 14.66 18.24
CA TYR A 168 4.31 15.14 16.85
C TYR A 168 5.06 14.18 15.92
N VAL A 169 6.17 13.60 16.38
CA VAL A 169 6.88 12.56 15.61
C VAL A 169 5.96 11.37 15.35
N LEU A 170 5.29 10.85 16.38
CA LEU A 170 4.34 9.73 16.22
C LEU A 170 3.23 10.06 15.22
N TRP A 171 2.64 11.25 15.30
CA TRP A 171 1.59 11.69 14.38
C TRP A 171 2.09 11.83 12.93
N CYS A 172 3.27 12.42 12.74
CA CYS A 172 3.89 12.57 11.43
C CYS A 172 4.14 11.21 10.77
N PHE A 173 4.78 10.28 11.49
CA PHE A 173 5.03 8.92 10.99
C PHE A 173 3.75 8.14 10.71
N ASN A 174 2.72 8.26 11.56
CA ASN A 174 1.43 7.63 11.32
C ASN A 174 0.77 8.17 10.05
N ARG A 175 0.89 9.48 9.77
CA ARG A 175 0.36 10.06 8.53
C ARG A 175 1.07 9.54 7.28
N PHE A 176 2.39 9.36 7.35
CA PHE A 176 3.12 8.72 6.25
C PHE A 176 2.67 7.28 5.99
N ARG A 177 2.37 6.51 7.04
CA ARG A 177 1.84 5.14 6.90
C ARG A 177 0.48 5.13 6.20
N VAL A 178 -0.42 6.04 6.56
CA VAL A 178 -1.75 6.17 5.92
C VAL A 178 -1.61 6.50 4.43
N TYR A 179 -0.72 7.43 4.07
CA TYR A 179 -0.51 7.81 2.67
C TYR A 179 0.01 6.65 1.81
N LYS A 180 0.91 5.82 2.37
CA LYS A 180 1.34 4.59 1.70
C LYS A 180 0.19 3.60 1.55
N GLY A 181 -0.53 3.29 2.64
CA GLY A 181 -1.63 2.32 2.63
C GLY A 181 -2.73 2.66 1.60
N CYS A 182 -3.03 3.95 1.43
CA CYS A 182 -3.99 4.43 0.43
C CYS A 182 -3.56 4.11 -1.02
N ASN A 183 -2.27 4.20 -1.34
CA ASN A 183 -1.76 3.85 -2.67
C ASN A 183 -1.83 2.35 -2.99
N TRP A 184 -1.75 1.48 -1.98
CA TRP A 184 -1.90 0.03 -2.18
C TRP A 184 -3.36 -0.36 -2.42
N VAL A 185 -4.29 0.20 -1.63
CA VAL A 185 -5.72 0.04 -1.86
C VAL A 185 -6.09 0.53 -3.26
N ARG A 186 -5.58 1.69 -3.69
CA ARG A 186 -5.78 2.24 -5.03
C ARG A 186 -5.34 1.30 -6.16
N LYS A 187 -4.25 0.54 -5.95
CA LYS A 187 -3.79 -0.46 -6.93
C LYS A 187 -4.69 -1.68 -6.96
N GLU A 188 -5.10 -2.19 -5.80
CA GLU A 188 -6.03 -3.32 -5.66
C GLU A 188 -7.40 -3.01 -6.31
N SER A 189 -7.90 -1.77 -6.11
CA SER A 189 -9.12 -1.28 -6.74
C SER A 189 -9.02 -1.21 -8.27
N ARG A 190 -7.90 -0.73 -8.82
CA ARG A 190 -7.74 -0.69 -10.29
C ARG A 190 -7.69 -2.07 -10.93
N LEU A 191 -7.05 -3.03 -10.27
CA LEU A 191 -6.92 -4.40 -10.75
C LEU A 191 -8.26 -5.11 -10.80
N SER A 192 -9.08 -4.97 -9.75
CA SER A 192 -10.45 -5.49 -9.74
C SER A 192 -11.32 -4.79 -10.79
N SER A 193 -11.26 -3.45 -10.93
CA SER A 193 -11.99 -2.72 -11.97
C SER A 193 -11.63 -3.17 -13.39
N THR A 194 -10.35 -3.43 -13.69
CA THR A 194 -9.95 -3.96 -15.01
C THR A 194 -10.49 -5.36 -15.27
N GLN A 195 -10.57 -6.22 -14.25
CA GLN A 195 -11.18 -7.54 -14.40
C GLN A 195 -12.69 -7.45 -14.62
N TYR A 196 -13.38 -6.53 -13.94
CA TYR A 196 -14.81 -6.28 -14.17
C TYR A 196 -15.09 -5.72 -15.57
N ILE A 197 -14.28 -4.76 -16.05
CA ILE A 197 -14.41 -4.21 -17.41
C ILE A 197 -14.11 -5.29 -18.46
N ALA A 198 -13.09 -6.12 -18.26
CA ALA A 198 -12.79 -7.26 -19.14
C ALA A 198 -13.95 -8.27 -19.18
N PHE A 199 -14.56 -8.58 -18.03
CA PHE A 199 -15.72 -9.45 -17.93
C PHE A 199 -16.95 -8.87 -18.65
N LEU A 200 -17.21 -7.56 -18.52
CA LEU A 200 -18.29 -6.87 -19.23
C LEU A 200 -18.06 -6.87 -20.75
N THR A 201 -16.81 -6.68 -21.19
CA THR A 201 -16.45 -6.70 -22.62
C THR A 201 -16.59 -8.11 -23.21
N LEU A 202 -16.21 -9.15 -22.47
CA LEU A 202 -16.42 -10.56 -22.85
C LEU A 202 -17.91 -10.91 -22.93
N ARG A 203 -18.71 -10.46 -21.96
CA ARG A 203 -20.17 -10.66 -21.96
C ARG A 203 -20.85 -9.99 -23.16
N GLN A 204 -20.41 -8.80 -23.55
CA GLN A 204 -20.93 -8.10 -24.72
C GLN A 204 -20.60 -8.85 -26.03
N LYS A 205 -19.41 -9.45 -26.13
CA LYS A 205 -18.98 -10.21 -27.32
C LYS A 205 -19.76 -11.51 -27.53
N ILE A 206 -20.32 -12.10 -26.47
CA ILE A 206 -21.11 -13.34 -26.52
C ILE A 206 -22.59 -13.07 -26.87
N GLN A 207 -23.05 -11.82 -26.78
CA GLN A 207 -24.43 -11.43 -27.09
C GLN A 207 -24.61 -10.78 -28.47
N VAL A 208 -23.57 -10.67 -29.29
CA VAL A 208 -23.72 -10.26 -30.69
C VAL A 208 -23.89 -11.53 -31.53
N PRO A 209 -25.02 -11.68 -32.25
CA PRO A 209 -25.26 -12.83 -33.13
C PRO A 209 -24.30 -12.86 -34.33
#